data_AF-A0A954QPC0-F1
#
_entry.id   AF-A0A954QPC0-F1
#
_cell.length_a   1.000
_cell.length_b   1.000
_cell.length_c   1.000
_cell.angle_alpha   90.00
_cell.angle_beta   90.00
_cell.angle_gamma   90.00
#
_symmetry.space_group_name_H-M   'P 1'
#
loop_
_entity.id
_entity.type
_entity.pdbx_description
1 polymer ?
#
loop_
_entity_poly.entity_id
_entity_poly.type
_entity_poly.pdbx_seq_one_letter_code
_entity_poly.pdbx_strand_id
1 'polypeptide(L)'
;MNVNDPKLTAYVLGELNDADRAAVEAAVAESPTLQAELNAIHETAANLRSHFDAEPFITADEKVGVLAFAADSRFARTRLVHR
;
A
#
# COMPACT_ATOMS: atom_id res chain seq x y z
N MET A 1 -9.62 -21.81 -2.61
CA MET A 1 -9.06 -20.60 -1.98
C MET A 1 -8.54 -20.98 -0.60
N ASN A 2 -7.43 -20.41 -0.16
CA ASN A 2 -6.91 -20.57 1.21
C ASN A 2 -6.60 -19.17 1.79
N VAL A 3 -6.23 -19.09 3.06
CA VAL A 3 -5.99 -17.81 3.77
C VAL A 3 -4.85 -16.97 3.18
N ASN A 4 -3.91 -17.59 2.47
CA ASN A 4 -2.78 -16.90 1.83
C ASN A 4 -3.03 -16.60 0.35
N ASP A 5 -4.28 -16.74 -0.13
CA ASP A 5 -4.61 -16.45 -1.51
C ASP A 5 -4.57 -14.93 -1.74
N PRO A 6 -3.71 -14.41 -2.64
CA PRO A 6 -3.57 -12.98 -2.87
C PRO A 6 -4.86 -12.30 -3.35
N LYS A 7 -5.84 -13.08 -3.85
CA LYS A 7 -7.16 -12.56 -4.22
C LYS A 7 -7.94 -12.01 -3.03
N LEU A 8 -7.67 -12.47 -1.80
CA LEU A 8 -8.32 -11.91 -0.60
C LEU A 8 -7.91 -10.44 -0.38
N THR A 9 -6.62 -10.14 -0.52
CA THR A 9 -6.12 -8.75 -0.46
C THR A 9 -6.67 -7.92 -1.60
N ALA A 10 -6.60 -8.40 -2.83
CA ALA A 10 -7.14 -7.71 -4.00
C ALA A 10 -8.65 -7.44 -3.88
N TYR A 11 -9.40 -8.37 -3.25
CA TYR A 11 -10.82 -8.18 -2.95
C TYR A 11 -11.05 -7.00 -2.00
N VAL A 12 -10.35 -6.97 -0.86
CA VAL A 12 -10.46 -5.88 0.13
C VAL A 12 -10.07 -4.53 -0.46
N LEU A 13 -9.04 -4.50 -1.30
CA LEU A 13 -8.57 -3.28 -1.97
C LEU A 13 -9.41 -2.88 -3.19
N GLY A 14 -10.41 -3.68 -3.58
CA GLY A 14 -11.32 -3.38 -4.68
C GLY A 14 -10.71 -3.57 -6.08
N GLU A 15 -9.63 -4.34 -6.21
CA GLU A 15 -8.85 -4.52 -7.43
C GLU A 15 -9.38 -5.65 -8.34
N LEU A 16 -10.36 -6.43 -7.87
CA LEU A 16 -10.92 -7.55 -8.62
C LEU A 16 -12.00 -7.12 -9.62
N ASN A 17 -12.02 -7.80 -10.77
CA ASN A 17 -13.16 -7.80 -11.68
C ASN A 17 -14.36 -8.54 -11.06
N ASP A 18 -15.53 -8.42 -11.68
CA ASP A 18 -16.78 -8.97 -11.15
C ASP A 18 -16.77 -10.50 -10.98
N ALA A 19 -16.12 -11.23 -11.91
CA ALA A 19 -16.07 -12.69 -11.85
C ALA A 19 -15.19 -13.18 -10.69
N ASP A 20 -14.02 -12.57 -10.51
CA ASP A 20 -13.11 -12.89 -9.41
C ASP A 20 -13.69 -12.47 -8.06
N ARG A 21 -14.38 -11.32 -8.01
CA ARG A 21 -15.09 -10.84 -6.83
C ARG A 21 -16.16 -11.84 -6.38
N ALA A 22 -17.02 -12.28 -7.29
CA ALA A 22 -18.05 -13.28 -7.00
C ALA A 22 -17.46 -14.62 -6.54
N ALA A 23 -16.30 -15.03 -7.09
CA ALA A 23 -15.61 -16.24 -6.66
C ALA A 23 -15.07 -16.13 -5.21
N VAL A 24 -14.53 -14.97 -4.84
CA VAL A 24 -14.10 -14.69 -3.45
C VAL A 24 -15.30 -14.69 -2.51
N GLU A 25 -16.38 -13.99 -2.87
CA GLU A 25 -17.61 -13.92 -2.06
C GLU A 25 -18.20 -15.30 -1.78
N ALA A 26 -18.29 -16.15 -2.80
CA ALA A 26 -18.76 -17.53 -2.65
C ALA A 26 -17.85 -18.37 -1.73
N ALA A 27 -16.53 -18.23 -1.86
CA ALA A 27 -15.58 -18.96 -1.00
C ALA A 27 -15.65 -18.50 0.46
N VAL A 28 -15.83 -17.20 0.69
CA VAL A 28 -15.91 -16.58 2.01
C VAL A 28 -17.22 -16.92 2.71
N ALA A 29 -18.34 -16.96 1.98
CA ALA A 29 -19.64 -17.32 2.55
C ALA A 29 -19.62 -18.68 3.26
N GLU A 30 -18.85 -19.63 2.71
CA GLU A 30 -18.76 -21.01 3.21
C GLU A 30 -17.62 -21.23 4.23
N SER A 31 -16.81 -20.20 4.55
CA SER A 31 -15.60 -20.36 5.36
C SER A 31 -15.43 -19.27 6.42
N PRO A 32 -15.68 -19.60 7.70
CA PRO A 32 -15.39 -18.70 8.82
C PRO A 32 -13.92 -18.26 8.89
N THR A 33 -13.00 -19.15 8.50
CA THR A 33 -11.57 -18.82 8.47
C THR A 33 -11.25 -17.76 7.42
N LEU A 34 -11.86 -17.84 6.23
CA LEU A 34 -11.67 -16.81 5.20
C LEU A 34 -12.36 -15.49 5.57
N GLN A 35 -13.50 -15.54 6.28
CA GLN A 35 -14.13 -14.35 6.84
C GLN A 35 -13.23 -13.63 7.86
N ALA A 36 -12.60 -14.40 8.76
CA ALA A 36 -11.65 -13.85 9.73
C ALA A 36 -10.44 -13.22 9.03
N GLU A 37 -9.91 -13.87 7.98
CA GLU A 37 -8.81 -13.34 7.18
C GLU A 37 -9.19 -12.03 6.48
N LEU A 38 -10.37 -11.97 5.85
CA LEU A 38 -10.84 -10.73 5.22
C LEU A 38 -10.99 -9.59 6.22
N ASN A 39 -11.49 -9.87 7.43
CA ASN A 39 -11.58 -8.86 8.49
C ASN A 39 -10.18 -8.35 8.88
N ALA A 40 -9.20 -9.25 9.05
CA ALA A 40 -7.83 -8.87 9.40
C ALA A 40 -7.16 -8.01 8.32
N ILE A 41 -7.34 -8.37 7.05
CA ILE A 41 -6.85 -7.57 5.91
C ILE A 41 -7.54 -6.20 5.89
N HIS A 42 -8.86 -6.14 6.08
CA HIS A 42 -9.62 -4.89 6.10
C HIS A 42 -9.19 -3.97 7.24
N GLU A 43 -9.01 -4.50 8.45
CA GLU A 43 -8.50 -3.74 9.60
C GLU A 43 -7.09 -3.18 9.34
N THR A 44 -6.22 -4.00 8.75
CA THR A 44 -4.85 -3.57 8.38
C THR A 44 -4.89 -2.44 7.35
N ALA A 45 -5.69 -2.58 6.29
CA ALA A 45 -5.83 -1.57 5.26
C ALA A 45 -6.41 -0.26 5.83
N ALA A 46 -7.42 -0.34 6.69
CA ALA A 46 -8.01 0.82 7.36
C ALA A 46 -7.00 1.53 8.27
N ASN A 47 -6.19 0.77 9.02
CA ASN A 47 -5.16 1.31 9.90
C ASN A 47 -4.07 2.05 9.08
N LEU A 48 -3.55 1.42 8.03
CA LEU A 48 -2.59 2.04 7.12
C LEU A 48 -3.16 3.32 6.49
N ARG A 49 -4.42 3.27 6.03
CA ARG A 49 -5.09 4.44 5.45
C ARG A 49 -5.18 5.58 6.46
N SER A 50 -5.58 5.29 7.69
CA SER A 50 -5.66 6.29 8.76
C SER A 50 -4.30 6.93 9.07
N HIS A 51 -3.22 6.15 9.08
CA HIS A 51 -1.88 6.69 9.31
C HIS A 51 -1.42 7.56 8.15
N PHE A 52 -1.56 7.10 6.90
CA PHE A 52 -1.16 7.88 5.74
C PHE A 52 -1.98 9.15 5.54
N ASP A 53 -3.29 9.13 5.83
CA ASP A 53 -4.12 10.33 5.77
C ASP A 53 -3.75 11.37 6.85
N ALA A 54 -3.14 10.93 7.95
CA ALA A 54 -2.63 11.82 9.00
C ALA A 54 -1.21 12.33 8.73
N GLU A 55 -0.49 11.77 7.75
CA GLU A 55 0.84 12.23 7.41
C GLU A 55 0.81 13.62 6.77
N PRO A 56 1.71 14.54 7.19
CA PRO A 56 1.82 15.82 6.52
C PRO A 56 2.35 15.61 5.10
N PHE A 57 1.54 15.95 4.12
CA PHE A 57 2.01 16.03 2.74
C PHE A 57 2.79 17.32 2.52
N ILE A 58 3.95 17.21 1.90
CA ILE A 58 4.63 18.39 1.38
C ILE A 58 3.73 19.08 0.34
N THR A 59 3.55 20.37 0.53
CA THR A 59 2.85 21.27 -0.38
C THR A 59 3.51 21.28 -1.76
N ALA A 60 2.79 21.76 -2.78
CA ALA A 60 3.36 21.92 -4.11
C ALA A 60 4.63 22.79 -4.10
N ASP A 61 4.69 23.81 -3.25
CA ASP A 61 5.84 24.70 -3.11
C ASP A 61 7.04 23.99 -2.46
N GLU A 62 6.79 23.14 -1.46
CA GLU A 62 7.84 22.31 -0.84
C GLU A 62 8.38 21.23 -1.81
N LYS A 63 7.54 20.71 -2.71
CA LYS A 63 7.96 19.78 -3.78
C LYS A 63 8.97 20.41 -4.74
N VAL A 64 8.83 21.70 -5.05
CA VAL A 64 9.77 22.42 -5.92
C VAL A 64 11.18 22.46 -5.29
N GLY A 65 11.26 22.66 -3.97
CA GLY A 65 12.52 22.64 -3.23
C GLY A 65 13.23 21.28 -3.27
N VAL A 66 12.49 20.17 -3.13
CA VAL A 66 13.03 18.80 -3.20
C VAL A 66 13.55 18.48 -4.61
N LEU A 67 12.82 18.88 -5.65
CA LEU A 67 13.23 18.68 -7.05
C LEU A 67 14.45 19.53 -7.43
N ALA A 68 14.51 20.77 -6.94
CA ALA A 68 15.68 21.63 -7.12
C ALA A 68 16.91 21.07 -6.39
N PHE A 69 16.74 20.51 -5.19
CA PHE A 69 17.80 19.82 -4.46
C PHE A 69 18.30 18.57 -5.19
N ALA A 70 17.40 17.76 -5.77
CA ALA A 70 17.77 16.57 -6.54
C ALA A 70 18.49 16.89 -7.86
N ALA A 71 18.21 18.04 -8.47
CA ALA A 71 18.86 18.51 -9.70
C ALA A 71 20.26 19.10 -9.47
N ASP A 72 20.61 19.48 -8.23
CA ASP A 72 21.90 20.08 -7.91
C ASP A 72 23.00 19.00 -7.77
N SER A 73 23.72 18.76 -8.87
CA SER A 73 24.81 17.77 -8.97
C SER A 73 26.06 18.08 -8.12
N ARG A 74 26.07 19.18 -7.35
CA ARG A 74 27.23 19.63 -6.56
C ARG A 74 27.51 18.77 -5.32
N PHE A 75 26.62 17.86 -4.94
CA PHE A 75 26.83 16.92 -3.82
C PHE A 75 27.23 15.48 -4.24
N ALA A 76 27.34 15.19 -5.54
CA ALA A 76 27.59 13.83 -6.05
C ALA A 76 29.05 13.31 -5.89
N ARG A 77 29.98 14.06 -5.28
CA ARG A 77 31.42 13.69 -5.26
C ARG A 77 32.15 13.83 -3.93
N THR A 78 31.49 13.69 -2.78
CA THR A 78 32.18 13.82 -1.48
C THR A 78 32.13 12.55 -0.63
N ARG A 79 32.52 11.40 -1.21
CA ARG A 79 33.12 10.26 -0.47
C ARG A 79 34.12 9.51 -1.35
N LEU A 80 35.29 10.09 -1.61
CA LEU A 80 36.47 9.30 -1.96
C LEU A 80 37.80 10.06 -1.81
N VAL A 81 38.10 10.66 -0.67
CA VAL A 81 39.51 10.88 -0.31
C VAL A 81 39.64 11.01 1.21
N HIS A 82 39.92 9.91 1.91
CA HIS A 82 40.72 9.94 3.13
C HIS A 82 41.79 8.86 2.96
N ARG A 83 43.04 9.33 2.84
CA ARG A 83 44.26 8.55 3.00
C ARG A 83 44.48 8.28 4.48
#